data_AF-A0A7R9QXR2-F1
#
_entry.id   AF-A0A7R9QXR2-F1
#
_cell.length_a   1.000
_cell.length_b   1.000
_cell.length_c   1.000
_cell.angle_alpha   90.00
_cell.angle_beta   90.00
_cell.angle_gamma   90.00
#
_symmetry.space_group_name_H-M   'P 1'
#
loop_
_entity.id
_entity.type
_entity.pdbx_description
1 polymer ?
#
loop_
_entity_poly.entity_id
_entity_poly.type
_entity_poly.pdbx_seq_one_letter_code
_entity_poly.pdbx_strand_id
1 'polypeptide(L)'
;MEELIKVLKLGNKSDINNKLQQFLNQFGNVFTVEDSLQHKKSLLESLFRVLRDPEFVGEQVLCLQVLRILTRDKSHLDELFSADRIETVLHLAMLVGEEEAFMTRQNVRFDPQVVVEAQKCLCNLIYNSHTIQKLCANNSCIEGIMLRLRMHPDPQLPQEVKYFDMRMLFLISALCAEVRPRIRDEYHGLIYLME
;
A
#
# COMPACT_ATOMS: atom_id res chain seq x y z
N MET A 1 6.04 4.87 -21.13
CA MET A 1 6.47 4.99 -19.72
C MET A 1 7.47 6.13 -19.52
N GLU A 2 8.43 6.30 -20.42
CA GLU A 2 9.50 7.32 -20.36
C GLU A 2 9.01 8.75 -20.10
N GLU A 3 7.99 9.22 -20.84
CA GLU A 3 7.42 10.56 -20.63
C GLU A 3 6.84 10.74 -19.22
N LEU A 4 6.19 9.71 -18.66
CA LEU A 4 5.71 9.77 -17.28
C LEU A 4 6.88 9.86 -16.30
N ILE A 5 7.93 9.06 -16.50
CA ILE A 5 9.14 9.10 -15.66
C ILE A 5 9.78 10.49 -15.69
N LYS A 6 9.89 11.11 -16.87
CA LYS A 6 10.45 12.45 -17.04
C LYS A 6 9.64 13.50 -16.27
N VAL A 7 8.31 13.47 -16.41
CA VAL A 7 7.41 14.39 -15.71
C VAL A 7 7.45 14.16 -14.20
N LEU A 8 7.47 12.92 -13.73
CA LEU A 8 7.59 12.60 -12.30
C LEU A 8 8.92 13.07 -11.69
N LYS A 9 9.97 13.33 -12.48
CA LYS A 9 11.25 13.84 -12.00
C LYS A 9 11.35 15.36 -12.00
N LEU A 10 10.75 16.02 -12.99
CA LEU A 10 11.00 17.44 -13.28
C LEU A 10 9.75 18.32 -13.31
N GLY A 11 8.56 17.72 -13.41
CA GLY A 11 7.30 18.44 -13.55
C GLY A 11 6.80 19.01 -12.24
N ASN A 12 5.95 20.04 -12.33
CA ASN A 12 5.21 20.53 -11.17
C ASN A 12 3.99 19.63 -10.87
N LYS A 13 3.23 19.95 -9.81
CA LYS A 13 2.03 19.20 -9.42
C LYS A 13 1.04 19.00 -10.56
N SER A 14 0.74 20.06 -11.33
CA SER A 14 -0.22 20.00 -12.43
C SER A 14 0.26 19.07 -13.54
N ASP A 15 1.54 19.15 -13.91
CA ASP A 15 2.13 18.28 -14.93
C ASP A 15 2.07 16.81 -14.50
N ILE A 16 2.45 16.54 -13.25
CA ILE A 16 2.42 15.20 -12.65
C ILE A 16 1.00 14.65 -12.62
N ASN A 17 0.04 15.42 -12.10
CA ASN A 17 -1.35 15.02 -12.01
C ASN A 17 -1.91 14.65 -13.40
N ASN A 18 -1.73 15.54 -14.38
CA ASN A 18 -2.16 15.31 -15.76
C ASN A 18 -1.53 14.05 -16.36
N LYS A 19 -0.22 13.84 -16.12
CA LYS A 19 0.48 12.69 -16.72
C LYS A 19 0.13 11.37 -16.05
N LEU A 20 -0.10 11.37 -14.74
CA LEU A 20 -0.62 10.21 -14.02
C LEU A 20 -2.02 9.84 -14.53
N GLN A 21 -2.92 10.80 -14.67
CA GLN A 21 -4.26 10.55 -15.22
C GLN A 21 -4.22 9.96 -16.63
N GLN A 22 -3.37 10.47 -17.51
CA GLN A 22 -3.17 9.90 -18.85
C GLN A 22 -2.73 8.44 -18.78
N PHE A 23 -1.76 8.12 -17.91
CA PHE A 23 -1.30 6.75 -17.72
C PHE A 23 -2.43 5.84 -17.20
N LEU A 24 -3.21 6.31 -16.24
CA LEU A 24 -4.34 5.56 -15.68
C LEU A 24 -5.44 5.32 -16.72
N ASN A 25 -5.75 6.30 -17.58
CA ASN A 25 -6.72 6.12 -18.65
C ASN A 25 -6.25 5.08 -19.67
N GLN A 26 -4.94 4.98 -19.90
CA GLN A 26 -4.37 4.02 -20.84
C GLN A 26 -4.25 2.60 -20.26
N PHE A 27 -3.83 2.47 -18.99
CA PHE A 27 -3.44 1.17 -18.40
C PHE A 27 -4.33 0.74 -17.22
N GLY A 28 -5.34 1.53 -16.84
CA GLY A 28 -6.15 1.32 -15.64
C GLY A 28 -6.86 -0.04 -15.57
N ASN A 29 -7.21 -0.62 -16.72
CA ASN A 29 -7.88 -1.92 -16.85
C ASN A 29 -6.96 -3.05 -17.31
N VAL A 30 -5.66 -2.79 -17.42
CA VAL A 30 -4.68 -3.78 -17.89
C VAL A 30 -4.12 -4.56 -16.69
N PHE A 31 -3.89 -5.86 -16.87
CA PHE A 31 -3.27 -6.71 -15.84
C PHE A 31 -1.75 -6.56 -15.80
N THR A 32 -1.11 -6.47 -16.97
CA THR A 32 0.35 -6.35 -17.09
C THR A 32 0.69 -5.21 -18.04
N VAL A 33 1.54 -4.29 -17.58
CA VAL A 33 2.14 -3.27 -18.46
C VAL A 33 3.41 -3.85 -19.05
N GLU A 34 3.41 -4.07 -20.36
CA GLU A 34 4.58 -4.52 -21.12
C GLU A 34 5.59 -3.37 -21.23
N ASP A 35 6.73 -3.51 -20.56
CA ASP A 35 7.87 -2.61 -20.65
C ASP A 35 9.11 -3.32 -20.07
N SER A 36 10.29 -2.76 -20.29
CA SER A 36 11.53 -3.27 -19.71
C SER A 36 11.49 -3.19 -18.18
N LEU A 37 12.13 -4.16 -17.52
CA LEU A 37 12.29 -4.13 -16.07
C LEU A 37 12.99 -2.85 -15.59
N GLN A 38 13.94 -2.34 -16.37
CA GLN A 38 14.67 -1.10 -16.06
C GLN A 38 13.73 0.13 -16.06
N HIS A 39 12.80 0.21 -17.02
CA HIS A 39 11.80 1.27 -17.04
C HIS A 39 10.83 1.15 -15.86
N LYS A 40 10.37 -0.06 -15.52
CA LYS A 40 9.54 -0.29 -14.33
C LYS A 40 10.27 0.14 -13.04
N LYS A 41 11.56 -0.18 -12.90
CA LYS A 41 12.39 0.25 -11.77
C LYS A 41 12.49 1.77 -11.67
N SER A 42 12.74 2.46 -12.79
CA SER A 42 12.86 3.94 -12.79
C SER A 42 11.51 4.64 -12.57
N LEU A 43 10.40 4.04 -13.04
CA LEU A 43 9.07 4.52 -12.73
C LEU A 43 8.77 4.42 -11.23
N LEU A 44 9.04 3.27 -10.60
CA LEU A 44 8.88 3.10 -9.16
C LEU A 44 9.72 4.08 -8.36
N GLU A 45 10.99 4.26 -8.72
CA GLU A 45 11.86 5.25 -8.08
C GLU A 45 11.25 6.66 -8.14
N SER A 46 10.74 7.06 -9.30
CA SER A 46 10.11 8.37 -9.48
C SER A 46 8.78 8.51 -8.72
N LEU A 47 7.97 7.44 -8.69
CA LEU A 47 6.72 7.42 -7.91
C LEU A 47 6.99 7.51 -6.40
N PHE A 48 7.95 6.74 -5.88
CA PHE A 48 8.28 6.76 -4.45
C PHE A 48 8.92 8.08 -4.03
N ARG A 49 9.66 8.75 -4.92
CA ARG A 49 10.10 10.14 -4.68
C ARG A 49 8.92 11.05 -4.43
N VAL A 50 7.91 11.03 -5.31
CA VAL A 50 6.71 11.87 -5.19
C VAL A 50 5.88 11.49 -3.96
N LEU A 51 5.71 10.20 -3.67
CA LEU A 51 4.95 9.71 -2.52
C LEU A 51 5.55 10.11 -1.16
N ARG A 52 6.88 10.28 -1.09
CA ARG A 52 7.61 10.62 0.14
C ARG A 52 7.83 12.11 0.32
N ASP A 53 7.57 12.91 -0.72
CA ASP A 53 7.88 14.32 -0.73
C ASP A 53 6.68 15.15 -0.24
N PRO A 54 6.81 15.90 0.88
CA PRO A 54 5.75 16.74 1.42
C PRO A 54 5.27 17.81 0.44
N GLU A 55 6.11 18.21 -0.53
CA GLU A 55 5.70 19.15 -1.56
C GLU A 55 4.50 18.60 -2.35
N PHE A 56 4.43 17.28 -2.60
CA PHE A 56 3.41 16.65 -3.45
C PHE A 56 2.21 16.06 -2.69
N VAL A 57 1.96 16.52 -1.46
CA VAL A 57 0.72 16.20 -0.75
C VAL A 57 -0.49 16.58 -1.63
N GLY A 58 -1.43 15.62 -1.75
CA GLY A 58 -2.58 15.68 -2.65
C GLY A 58 -2.46 14.77 -3.89
N GLU A 59 -1.23 14.44 -4.32
CA GLU A 59 -1.00 13.61 -5.51
C GLU A 59 -0.84 12.11 -5.21
N GLN A 60 -0.90 11.74 -3.93
CA GLN A 60 -0.63 10.36 -3.49
C GLN A 60 -1.63 9.36 -4.07
N VAL A 61 -2.91 9.73 -4.19
CA VAL A 61 -3.95 8.82 -4.71
C VAL A 61 -3.63 8.40 -6.14
N LEU A 62 -3.32 9.36 -7.03
CA LEU A 62 -2.98 9.04 -8.42
C LEU A 62 -1.67 8.25 -8.52
N CYS A 63 -0.67 8.58 -7.71
CA CYS A 63 0.59 7.83 -7.65
C CYS A 63 0.34 6.38 -7.22
N LEU A 64 -0.48 6.15 -6.19
CA LEU A 64 -0.85 4.83 -5.69
C LEU A 64 -1.70 4.05 -6.70
N GLN A 65 -2.56 4.70 -7.46
CA GLN A 65 -3.32 4.04 -8.53
C GLN A 65 -2.40 3.54 -9.65
N VAL A 66 -1.38 4.33 -10.03
CA VAL A 66 -0.36 3.89 -11.01
C VAL A 66 0.48 2.77 -10.40
N LEU A 67 0.90 2.91 -9.14
CA LEU A 67 1.62 1.87 -8.41
C LEU A 67 0.82 0.55 -8.40
N ARG A 68 -0.49 0.62 -8.12
CA ARG A 68 -1.40 -0.52 -8.08
C ARG A 68 -1.50 -1.24 -9.41
N ILE A 69 -1.34 -0.57 -10.55
CA ILE A 69 -1.25 -1.24 -11.85
C ILE A 69 0.01 -2.12 -11.90
N LEU A 70 1.14 -1.62 -11.42
CA LEU A 70 2.41 -2.36 -11.40
C LEU A 70 2.38 -3.56 -10.44
N THR A 71 1.56 -3.52 -9.38
CA THR A 71 1.46 -4.63 -8.42
C THR A 71 0.59 -5.81 -8.90
N ARG A 72 -0.17 -5.64 -9.99
CA ARG A 72 -1.01 -6.71 -10.58
C ARG A 72 -0.20 -7.80 -11.25
N ASP A 73 0.92 -7.41 -11.85
CA ASP A 73 1.86 -8.33 -12.51
C ASP A 73 2.71 -9.01 -11.44
N LYS A 74 2.60 -10.35 -11.33
CA LYS A 74 3.40 -11.14 -10.39
C LYS A 74 4.89 -11.20 -10.74
N SER A 75 5.25 -10.80 -11.96
CA SER A 75 6.62 -10.88 -12.46
C SER A 75 7.50 -9.82 -11.82
N HIS A 76 8.67 -10.22 -11.32
CA HIS A 76 9.70 -9.32 -10.79
C HIS A 76 9.29 -8.46 -9.59
N LEU A 77 8.20 -8.77 -8.87
CA LEU A 77 7.78 -7.98 -7.71
C LEU A 77 8.87 -7.87 -6.64
N ASP A 78 9.62 -8.95 -6.40
CA ASP A 78 10.72 -9.00 -5.43
C ASP A 78 11.89 -8.07 -5.82
N GLU A 79 12.07 -7.79 -7.12
CA GLU A 79 13.08 -6.87 -7.63
C GLU A 79 12.59 -5.42 -7.69
N LEU A 80 11.27 -5.24 -7.72
CA LEU A 80 10.62 -3.94 -7.85
C LEU A 80 10.27 -3.33 -6.49
N PHE A 81 9.99 -4.16 -5.48
CA PHE A 81 9.54 -3.71 -4.16
C PHE A 81 10.49 -4.19 -3.06
N SER A 82 11.38 -3.29 -2.66
CA SER A 82 12.24 -3.47 -1.48
C SER A 82 11.44 -3.33 -0.19
N ALA A 83 12.03 -3.77 0.94
CA ALA A 83 11.43 -3.60 2.26
C ALA A 83 11.06 -2.14 2.56
N ASP A 84 11.95 -1.20 2.26
CA ASP A 84 11.71 0.26 2.39
C ASP A 84 10.51 0.76 1.58
N ARG A 85 10.30 0.25 0.36
CA ARG A 85 9.14 0.59 -0.47
C ARG A 85 7.86 0.02 0.12
N ILE A 86 7.87 -1.22 0.58
CA ILE A 86 6.72 -1.85 1.25
C ILE A 86 6.37 -1.07 2.52
N GLU A 87 7.36 -0.71 3.31
CA GLU A 87 7.19 0.07 4.53
C GLU A 87 6.54 1.43 4.24
N THR A 88 6.99 2.13 3.19
CA THR A 88 6.32 3.37 2.76
C THR A 88 4.84 3.16 2.42
N VAL A 89 4.48 2.07 1.73
CA VAL A 89 3.07 1.79 1.41
C VAL A 89 2.28 1.45 2.68
N LEU A 90 2.88 0.77 3.66
CA LEU A 90 2.26 0.52 4.97
C LEU A 90 1.98 1.81 5.74
N HIS A 91 2.93 2.75 5.74
CA HIS A 91 2.73 4.08 6.35
C HIS A 91 1.59 4.83 5.66
N LEU A 92 1.54 4.83 4.31
CA LEU A 92 0.43 5.43 3.55
C LEU A 92 -0.91 4.73 3.81
N ALA A 93 -0.89 3.43 4.10
CA ALA A 93 -2.05 2.66 4.51
C ALA A 93 -2.40 2.84 6.00
N MET A 94 -1.66 3.65 6.75
CA MET A 94 -1.80 3.85 8.19
C MET A 94 -1.73 2.53 8.98
N LEU A 95 -0.84 1.63 8.55
CA LEU A 95 -0.59 0.32 9.15
C LEU A 95 0.80 0.30 9.79
N VAL A 96 0.90 0.97 10.93
CA VAL A 96 2.13 1.11 11.71
C VAL A 96 1.96 0.50 13.11
N GLY A 97 3.07 0.23 13.79
CA GLY A 97 3.05 -0.33 15.15
C GLY A 97 2.49 0.65 16.18
N GLU A 98 2.14 0.15 17.38
CA GLU A 98 1.45 0.94 18.41
C GLU A 98 2.25 2.17 18.87
N GLU A 99 3.56 1.99 19.02
CA GLU A 99 4.47 3.05 19.45
C GLU A 99 4.55 4.20 18.43
N GLU A 100 4.69 3.85 17.15
CA GLU A 100 4.70 4.84 16.06
C GLU A 100 3.33 5.51 15.89
N ALA A 101 2.25 4.71 15.95
CA ALA A 101 0.89 5.23 15.90
C ALA A 101 0.68 6.28 17.00
N PHE A 102 1.19 6.03 18.22
CA PHE A 102 1.12 6.98 19.33
C PHE A 102 1.92 8.26 19.07
N MET A 103 3.15 8.16 18.55
CA MET A 103 4.00 9.32 18.27
C MET A 103 3.46 10.22 17.15
N THR A 104 2.73 9.65 16.20
CA THR A 104 2.31 10.35 14.97
C THR A 104 0.84 10.81 14.97
N ARG A 105 0.06 10.47 16.01
CA ARG A 105 -1.40 10.72 16.09
C ARG A 105 -1.85 12.14 15.72
N GLN A 106 -1.06 13.16 16.07
CA GLN A 106 -1.43 14.57 15.87
C GLN A 106 -0.91 15.15 14.55
N ASN A 107 0.08 14.51 13.93
CA ASN A 107 0.79 15.05 12.77
C ASN A 107 0.34 14.41 11.45
N VAL A 108 -0.29 13.24 11.52
CA VAL A 108 -0.71 12.49 10.32
C VAL A 108 -2.20 12.66 10.09
N ARG A 109 -2.55 13.33 8.99
CA ARG A 109 -3.93 13.48 8.54
C ARG A 109 -4.41 12.16 7.93
N PHE A 110 -5.51 11.62 8.46
CA PHE A 110 -6.19 10.48 7.85
C PHE A 110 -6.87 10.91 6.54
N ASP A 111 -6.39 10.37 5.42
CA ASP A 111 -7.04 10.48 4.11
C ASP A 111 -7.53 9.09 3.66
N PRO A 112 -8.85 8.83 3.71
CA PRO A 112 -9.43 7.56 3.28
C PRO A 112 -8.99 7.08 1.90
N GLN A 113 -8.85 8.00 0.93
CA GLN A 113 -8.56 7.63 -0.46
C GLN A 113 -7.13 7.14 -0.61
N VAL A 114 -6.19 7.81 0.08
CA VAL A 114 -4.78 7.38 0.13
C VAL A 114 -4.67 6.03 0.83
N VAL A 115 -5.31 5.87 1.99
CA VAL A 115 -5.29 4.63 2.76
C VAL A 115 -5.81 3.47 1.91
N VAL A 116 -6.99 3.61 1.31
CA VAL A 116 -7.61 2.56 0.49
C VAL A 116 -6.73 2.17 -0.70
N GLU A 117 -6.18 3.13 -1.46
CA GLU A 117 -5.34 2.79 -2.61
C GLU A 117 -4.01 2.14 -2.19
N ALA A 118 -3.44 2.54 -1.04
CA ALA A 118 -2.28 1.87 -0.45
C ALA A 118 -2.62 0.43 -0.03
N GLN A 119 -3.76 0.19 0.64
CA GLN A 119 -4.19 -1.16 1.00
C GLN A 119 -4.44 -2.04 -0.23
N LYS A 120 -4.98 -1.48 -1.32
CA LYS A 120 -5.13 -2.20 -2.59
C LYS A 120 -3.77 -2.59 -3.19
N CYS A 121 -2.77 -1.72 -3.12
CA CYS A 121 -1.40 -2.05 -3.52
C CYS A 121 -0.85 -3.22 -2.70
N LEU A 122 -0.99 -3.15 -1.37
CA LEU A 122 -0.53 -4.19 -0.44
C LEU A 122 -1.24 -5.53 -0.68
N CYS A 123 -2.56 -5.53 -0.90
CA CYS A 123 -3.30 -6.75 -1.23
C CYS A 123 -2.73 -7.47 -2.46
N ASN A 124 -2.45 -6.71 -3.52
CA ASN A 124 -1.85 -7.29 -4.72
C ASN A 124 -0.44 -7.83 -4.44
N LEU A 125 0.38 -7.07 -3.73
CA LEU A 125 1.76 -7.45 -3.40
C LEU A 125 1.81 -8.71 -2.54
N ILE A 126 1.01 -8.77 -1.47
CA ILE A 126 0.87 -9.95 -0.60
C ILE A 126 0.32 -11.13 -1.40
N TYR A 127 -0.68 -10.93 -2.25
CA TYR A 127 -1.22 -12.05 -3.04
C TYR A 127 -0.20 -12.61 -4.04
N ASN A 128 0.59 -11.76 -4.68
CA ASN A 128 1.43 -12.13 -5.83
C ASN A 128 2.88 -12.50 -5.49
N SER A 129 3.42 -12.16 -4.31
CA SER A 129 4.81 -12.45 -3.94
C SER A 129 4.94 -13.12 -2.57
N HIS A 130 5.59 -14.29 -2.55
CA HIS A 130 5.90 -15.01 -1.32
C HIS A 130 6.92 -14.28 -0.44
N THR A 131 7.88 -13.59 -1.05
CA THR A 131 8.87 -12.79 -0.33
C THR A 131 8.17 -11.63 0.41
N ILE A 132 7.23 -10.96 -0.25
CA ILE A 132 6.48 -9.86 0.35
C ILE A 132 5.47 -10.37 1.38
N GLN A 133 4.85 -11.54 1.19
CA GLN A 133 4.04 -12.20 2.22
C GLN A 133 4.82 -12.37 3.51
N LYS A 134 6.04 -12.92 3.43
CA LYS A 134 6.92 -13.09 4.60
C LYS A 134 7.33 -11.77 5.21
N LEU A 135 7.60 -10.75 4.40
CA LEU A 135 7.91 -9.42 4.92
C LEU A 135 6.75 -8.84 5.72
N CYS A 136 5.54 -8.79 5.15
CA CYS A 136 4.35 -8.27 5.83
C CYS A 136 3.94 -9.14 7.03
N ALA A 137 4.24 -10.44 6.98
CA ALA A 137 4.06 -11.35 8.11
C ALA A 137 5.02 -11.06 9.27
N ASN A 138 6.11 -10.32 9.07
CA ASN A 138 7.14 -10.10 10.11
C ASN A 138 7.34 -8.63 10.50
N ASN A 139 6.68 -7.68 9.83
CA ASN A 139 6.72 -6.26 10.19
C ASN A 139 5.40 -5.78 10.84
N SER A 140 5.25 -4.46 10.92
CA SER A 140 4.10 -3.76 11.53
C SER A 140 2.75 -3.99 10.82
N CYS A 141 2.70 -4.70 9.68
CA CYS A 141 1.46 -4.86 8.91
C CYS A 141 0.34 -5.53 9.71
N ILE A 142 0.63 -6.68 10.35
CA ILE A 142 -0.39 -7.36 11.17
C ILE A 142 -0.75 -6.51 12.38
N GLU A 143 0.24 -5.98 13.09
CA GLU A 143 0.00 -5.14 14.26
C GLU A 143 -0.90 -3.94 13.94
N GLY A 144 -0.58 -3.20 12.87
CA GLY A 144 -1.37 -2.06 12.42
C GLY A 144 -2.81 -2.43 12.06
N ILE A 145 -3.02 -3.59 11.41
CA ILE A 145 -4.38 -4.09 11.12
C ILE A 145 -5.11 -4.40 12.44
N MET A 146 -4.45 -5.09 13.37
CA MET A 146 -5.03 -5.45 14.67
C MET A 146 -5.37 -4.22 15.52
N LEU A 147 -4.54 -3.18 15.48
CA LEU A 147 -4.83 -1.89 16.12
C LEU A 147 -6.05 -1.22 15.48
N ARG A 148 -6.13 -1.19 14.14
CA ARG A 148 -7.27 -0.61 13.43
C ARG A 148 -8.56 -1.40 13.62
N LEU A 149 -8.49 -2.72 13.78
CA LEU A 149 -9.67 -3.56 14.07
C LEU A 149 -10.39 -3.14 15.36
N ARG A 150 -9.66 -2.67 16.38
CA ARG A 150 -10.26 -2.11 17.60
C ARG A 150 -11.16 -0.90 17.31
N MET A 151 -10.96 -0.23 16.18
CA MET A 151 -11.71 0.93 15.72
C MET A 151 -12.79 0.57 14.69
N HIS A 152 -12.93 -0.69 14.27
CA HIS A 152 -13.97 -1.10 13.30
C HIS A 152 -15.41 -0.83 13.76
N PRO A 153 -15.75 -0.83 15.06
CA PRO A 153 -17.08 -0.39 15.51
C PRO A 153 -17.38 1.09 15.22
N ASP A 154 -16.37 1.93 14.97
CA ASP A 154 -16.57 3.35 14.66
C ASP A 154 -17.27 3.51 13.29
N PRO A 155 -18.45 4.15 13.22
CA PRO A 155 -19.13 4.42 11.96
C PRO A 155 -18.40 5.44 11.07
N GLN A 156 -17.46 6.23 11.61
CA GLN A 156 -16.67 7.18 10.84
C GLN A 156 -15.52 6.53 10.07
N LEU A 157 -15.11 5.32 10.46
CA LEU A 157 -14.10 4.57 9.71
C LEU A 157 -14.73 4.07 8.39
N PRO A 158 -14.18 4.44 7.21
CA PRO A 158 -14.79 4.08 5.93
C PRO A 158 -14.87 2.58 5.72
N GLN A 159 -15.99 2.09 5.20
CA GLN A 159 -16.23 0.67 4.98
C GLN A 159 -15.19 0.03 4.06
N GLU A 160 -14.69 0.75 3.06
CA GLU A 160 -13.68 0.24 2.14
C GLU A 160 -12.33 0.01 2.85
N VAL A 161 -11.97 0.85 3.84
CA VAL A 161 -10.79 0.63 4.68
C VAL A 161 -10.93 -0.64 5.50
N LYS A 162 -12.10 -0.84 6.14
CA LYS A 162 -12.41 -2.06 6.91
C LYS A 162 -12.34 -3.30 6.02
N TYR A 163 -12.90 -3.23 4.82
CA TYR A 163 -12.88 -4.34 3.85
C TYR A 163 -11.44 -4.75 3.50
N PHE A 164 -10.58 -3.78 3.17
CA PHE A 164 -9.20 -4.11 2.80
C PHE A 164 -8.34 -4.53 3.99
N ASP A 165 -8.62 -4.08 5.21
CA ASP A 165 -8.02 -4.65 6.43
C ASP A 165 -8.27 -6.14 6.54
N MET A 166 -9.55 -6.52 6.45
CA MET A 166 -9.97 -7.91 6.53
C MET A 166 -9.41 -8.73 5.38
N ARG A 167 -9.36 -8.17 4.17
CA ARG A 167 -8.76 -8.83 3.02
C ARG A 167 -7.26 -9.10 3.22
N MET A 168 -6.50 -8.12 3.71
CA MET A 168 -5.08 -8.32 3.99
C MET A 168 -4.86 -9.33 5.12
N LEU A 169 -5.63 -9.23 6.20
CA LEU A 169 -5.55 -10.19 7.31
C LEU A 169 -5.86 -11.62 6.85
N PHE A 170 -6.89 -11.78 6.01
CA PHE A 170 -7.21 -13.05 5.37
C PHE A 170 -6.04 -13.55 4.50
N LEU A 171 -5.50 -12.72 3.61
CA LEU A 171 -4.40 -13.10 2.74
C LEU A 171 -3.18 -13.55 3.55
N ILE A 172 -2.77 -12.78 4.55
CA ILE A 172 -1.59 -13.10 5.36
C ILE A 172 -1.83 -14.36 6.19
N SER A 173 -2.99 -14.50 6.84
CA SER A 173 -3.30 -15.69 7.66
C SER A 173 -3.51 -16.96 6.83
N ALA A 174 -3.95 -16.84 5.58
CA ALA A 174 -4.11 -17.95 4.65
C ALA A 174 -2.78 -18.39 4.03
N LEU A 175 -1.90 -17.44 3.70
CA LEU A 175 -0.65 -17.70 2.96
C LEU A 175 0.56 -17.92 3.90
N CYS A 176 0.54 -17.36 5.11
CA CYS A 176 1.58 -17.51 6.14
C CYS A 176 0.99 -18.17 7.38
N ALA A 177 0.83 -19.49 7.33
CA ALA A 177 0.23 -20.29 8.40
C ALA A 177 0.85 -20.05 9.80
N GLU A 178 2.13 -19.72 9.83
CA GLU A 178 2.95 -19.41 11.01
C GLU A 178 2.52 -18.15 11.76
N VAL A 179 1.82 -17.21 11.11
CA VAL A 179 1.34 -15.98 11.79
C VAL A 179 0.07 -16.19 12.60
N ARG A 180 -0.64 -17.30 12.37
CA ARG A 180 -1.96 -17.56 12.97
C ARG A 180 -1.94 -17.62 14.50
N PRO A 181 -0.97 -18.31 15.15
CA PRO A 181 -0.85 -18.28 16.61
C PRO A 181 -0.65 -16.86 17.13
N ARG A 182 0.21 -16.06 16.50
CA ARG A 182 0.43 -14.67 16.89
C ARG A 182 -0.84 -13.82 16.79
N ILE A 183 -1.59 -13.94 15.69
CA ILE A 183 -2.88 -13.24 15.52
C ILE A 183 -3.87 -13.66 16.61
N ARG A 184 -3.97 -14.97 16.89
CA ARG A 184 -4.93 -15.51 17.87
C ARG A 184 -4.56 -15.14 19.31
N ASP A 185 -3.30 -15.36 19.68
CA ASP A 185 -2.85 -15.39 21.07
C ASP A 185 -2.23 -14.06 21.51
N GLU A 186 -1.36 -13.46 20.70
CA GLU A 186 -0.67 -12.20 21.06
C GLU A 186 -1.55 -10.97 20.76
N TYR A 187 -2.28 -10.98 19.65
CA TYR A 187 -3.18 -9.87 19.28
C TYR A 187 -4.64 -10.10 19.67
N HIS A 188 -4.95 -11.22 20.33
CA HIS A 188 -6.30 -11.58 20.76
C HIS A 188 -7.34 -11.51 19.63
N GLY A 189 -6.97 -11.89 18.41
CA GLY A 189 -7.75 -11.62 17.21
C GLY A 189 -9.15 -12.19 17.21
N LEU A 190 -9.42 -13.27 17.94
CA LEU A 190 -10.77 -13.79 18.07
C LEU A 190 -11.75 -12.79 18.69
N ILE A 191 -11.30 -11.93 19.61
CA ILE A 191 -12.16 -10.91 20.23
C ILE A 191 -12.67 -9.95 19.15
N TYR A 192 -11.78 -9.46 18.29
CA TYR A 192 -12.11 -8.43 17.30
C TYR A 192 -12.71 -8.97 15.99
N LEU A 193 -12.64 -10.29 15.75
CA LEU A 193 -13.14 -10.92 14.52
C LEU A 193 -14.51 -11.58 14.70
N MET A 194 -15.01 -11.69 15.93
CA MET A 194 -16.31 -12.29 16.25
C MET A 194 -17.41 -11.25 16.50
N GLU A 195 -17.05 -9.98 16.61
CA GLU A 195 -17.97 -8.83 16.76
C GLU A 195 -18.35 -8.23 15.40
#